data_AF-A0A8K1C3U8-F1
#
_entry.id   AF-A0A8K1C3U8-F1
#
_cell.length_a   1.000
_cell.length_b   1.000
_cell.length_c   1.000
_cell.angle_alpha   90.00
_cell.angle_beta   90.00
_cell.angle_gamma   90.00
#
_symmetry.space_group_name_H-M   'P 1'
#
loop_
_entity.id
_entity.type
_entity.pdbx_description
1 polymer ?
#
loop_
_entity_poly.entity_id
_entity_poly.type
_entity_poly.pdbx_seq_one_letter_code
_entity_poly.pdbx_strand_id
1 'polypeptide(L)'
;MADSVQTLESIYELSRLLNTGLDRETLAILIQLIQQGVNPEALAGVVRDLRKEAAAQRQQEAEQSAASAAAFSQHQQQRQQMHPEPLKKRRNDY
;
A
#
# COMPACT_ATOMS: atom_id res chain seq x y z
N MET A 1 16.70 14.61 -31.45
CA MET A 1 16.46 13.53 -30.47
C MET A 1 17.09 13.83 -29.10
N ALA A 2 18.18 14.60 -29.01
CA ALA A 2 18.76 15.01 -27.73
C ALA A 2 17.87 15.99 -26.92
N ASP A 3 17.14 16.88 -27.59
CA ASP A 3 16.40 17.97 -26.92
C ASP A 3 15.23 17.48 -26.06
N SER A 4 14.56 16.40 -26.47
CA SER A 4 13.42 15.84 -25.72
C SER A 4 13.86 15.22 -24.39
N VAL A 5 15.02 14.58 -24.37
CA VAL A 5 15.56 13.95 -23.15
C VAL A 5 16.02 15.02 -22.17
N GLN A 6 16.69 16.05 -22.66
CA GLN A 6 17.13 17.19 -21.86
C GLN A 6 15.93 17.96 -21.28
N THR A 7 14.89 18.17 -22.09
CA THR A 7 13.66 18.84 -21.64
C THR A 7 12.98 18.05 -20.51
N LEU A 8 12.86 16.73 -20.66
CA LEU A 8 12.28 15.89 -19.62
C LEU A 8 13.11 15.90 -18.34
N GLU A 9 14.44 15.96 -18.45
CA GLU A 9 15.31 16.06 -17.28
C GLU A 9 15.11 17.39 -16.54
N SER A 10 15.06 18.51 -17.24
CA SER A 10 14.78 19.81 -16.63
C SER A 10 13.41 19.86 -15.95
N ILE A 11 12.37 19.27 -16.55
CA ILE A 11 11.04 19.19 -15.94
C ILE A 11 11.06 18.28 -14.71
N TYR A 12 11.82 17.19 -14.74
CA TYR A 12 11.99 16.29 -13.59
C TYR A 12 12.71 16.98 -12.43
N GLU A 13 13.75 17.76 -12.69
CA GLU A 13 14.41 18.59 -11.68
C GLU A 13 13.44 19.60 -11.04
N LEU A 14 12.63 20.29 -11.85
CA LEU A 14 11.59 21.21 -11.35
C LEU A 14 10.56 20.47 -10.47
N SER A 15 10.13 19.29 -10.90
CA SER A 15 9.21 18.43 -10.15
C SER A 15 9.77 18.04 -8.77
N ARG A 16 11.08 17.75 -8.69
CA ARG A 16 11.79 17.45 -7.45
C ARG A 16 11.89 18.68 -6.54
N LEU A 17 12.21 19.85 -7.09
CA LEU A 17 12.27 21.10 -6.32
C LEU A 17 10.91 21.46 -5.72
N LEU A 18 9.82 21.21 -6.45
CA LEU A 18 8.45 21.45 -5.98
C LEU A 18 7.88 20.31 -5.12
N ASN A 19 8.66 19.26 -4.86
CA ASN A 19 8.25 18.10 -4.07
C ASN A 19 6.90 17.49 -4.50
N THR A 20 6.64 17.42 -5.81
CA THR A 20 5.39 16.84 -6.34
C THR A 20 5.28 15.32 -6.07
N GLY A 21 6.41 14.67 -5.80
CA GLY A 21 6.52 13.23 -5.60
C GLY A 21 6.23 12.43 -6.88
N LEU A 22 6.40 13.02 -8.07
CA LEU A 22 6.32 12.31 -9.35
C LEU A 22 7.67 11.70 -9.69
N ASP A 23 7.67 10.41 -10.02
CA ASP A 23 8.82 9.71 -10.59
C ASP A 23 8.92 10.00 -12.10
N ARG A 24 10.07 9.64 -12.68
CA ARG A 24 10.41 9.97 -14.08
C ARG A 24 9.47 9.32 -15.09
N GLU A 25 9.00 8.11 -14.82
CA GLU A 25 8.09 7.38 -15.71
C GLU A 25 6.69 8.01 -15.67
N THR A 26 6.15 8.24 -14.46
CA THR A 26 4.86 8.93 -14.31
C THR A 26 4.90 10.31 -14.96
N LEU A 27 5.96 11.09 -14.76
CA LEU A 27 6.10 12.41 -15.37
C LEU A 27 6.10 12.35 -16.91
N ALA A 28 6.79 11.37 -17.50
CA ALA A 28 6.79 11.16 -18.95
C ALA A 28 5.37 10.89 -19.49
N ILE A 29 4.61 10.03 -18.80
CA ILE A 29 3.22 9.71 -19.15
C ILE A 29 2.35 10.96 -19.08
N LEU A 30 2.46 11.75 -18.00
CA LEU A 30 1.67 12.98 -17.84
C LEU A 30 1.98 14.00 -18.95
N ILE A 31 3.25 14.16 -19.33
CA ILE A 31 3.65 15.02 -20.45
C ILE A 31 3.02 14.53 -21.76
N GLN A 32 3.04 13.22 -22.02
CA GLN A 32 2.44 12.65 -23.22
C GLN A 32 0.92 12.87 -23.28
N LEU A 33 0.22 12.72 -22.16
CA LEU A 33 -1.22 13.00 -22.07
C LEU A 33 -1.52 14.48 -22.35
N ILE A 34 -0.71 15.39 -21.81
CA ILE A 34 -0.84 16.83 -22.08
C ILE A 34 -0.59 17.13 -23.55
N GLN A 35 0.40 16.48 -24.17
CA GLN A 35 0.68 16.61 -25.62
C GLN A 35 -0.48 16.09 -26.49
N GLN A 36 -1.28 15.16 -25.98
CA GLN A 36 -2.51 14.69 -26.63
C GLN A 36 -3.73 15.61 -26.40
N GLY A 37 -3.55 16.74 -25.70
CA GLY A 37 -4.60 17.73 -25.46
C GLY A 37 -5.38 17.53 -24.16
N VAL A 38 -4.92 16.65 -23.26
CA VAL A 38 -5.53 16.51 -21.94
C VAL A 38 -5.26 17.76 -21.10
N ASN A 39 -6.29 18.28 -20.44
CA ASN A 39 -6.17 19.44 -19.55
C ASN A 39 -5.28 19.11 -18.32
N PRO A 40 -4.23 19.90 -18.04
CA PRO A 40 -3.29 19.62 -16.95
C PRO A 40 -3.90 19.76 -15.55
N GLU A 41 -4.87 20.66 -15.35
CA GLU A 41 -5.55 20.84 -14.06
C GLU A 41 -6.46 19.65 -13.75
N ALA A 42 -7.23 19.19 -14.75
CA ALA A 42 -8.06 18.00 -14.63
C ALA A 42 -7.20 16.76 -14.36
N LEU A 43 -6.09 16.62 -15.09
CA LEU A 43 -5.13 15.52 -14.92
C LEU A 43 -4.51 15.52 -13.52
N ALA A 44 -4.16 16.70 -12.99
CA ALA A 44 -3.67 16.82 -11.62
C ALA A 44 -4.72 16.40 -10.58
N GLY A 45 -6.01 16.68 -10.82
CA GLY A 45 -7.12 16.17 -10.02
C GLY A 45 -7.14 14.64 -9.98
N VAL A 46 -7.14 14.01 -11.15
CA VAL A 46 -7.14 12.55 -11.28
C VAL A 46 -5.93 11.91 -10.58
N VAL A 47 -4.72 12.45 -10.76
CA VAL A 47 -3.51 11.94 -10.09
C VAL A 47 -3.63 12.01 -8.57
N ARG A 48 -4.22 13.09 -8.04
CA ARG A 48 -4.42 13.23 -6.58
C ARG A 48 -5.41 12.21 -6.05
N ASP A 49 -6.49 11.96 -6.78
CA ASP A 49 -7.52 11.02 -6.35
C ASP A 49 -7.01 9.57 -6.40
N LEU A 50 -6.33 9.16 -7.47
CA LEU A 50 -5.68 7.85 -7.55
C LEU A 50 -4.66 7.62 -6.43
N ARG A 51 -3.89 8.65 -6.06
CA ARG A 51 -2.94 8.56 -4.94
C ARG A 51 -3.63 8.37 -3.60
N LYS A 52 -4.76 9.05 -3.37
CA LYS A 52 -5.57 8.88 -2.15
C LYS A 52 -6.16 7.47 -2.09
N GLU A 53 -6.72 6.99 -3.19
CA GLU A 53 -7.31 5.64 -3.29
C GLU A 53 -6.26 4.56 -3.01
N ALA A 54 -5.08 4.66 -3.63
CA ALA A 54 -3.99 3.73 -3.40
C ALA A 54 -3.47 3.76 -1.94
N ALA A 55 -3.47 4.93 -1.30
CA ALA A 55 -3.13 5.03 0.13
C ALA A 55 -4.17 4.36 1.02
N ALA A 56 -5.46 4.57 0.73
CA ALA A 56 -6.56 3.95 1.45
C ALA A 56 -6.55 2.42 1.30
N GLN A 57 -6.31 1.92 0.09
CA GLN A 57 -6.18 0.47 -0.16
C GLN A 57 -5.04 -0.16 0.64
N ARG A 58 -3.83 0.44 0.61
CA ARG A 58 -2.70 -0.06 1.41
C ARG A 58 -2.99 -0.07 2.91
N GLN A 59 -3.73 0.92 3.41
CA GLN A 59 -4.12 0.96 4.82
C GLN A 59 -5.10 -0.18 5.15
N GLN A 60 -6.11 -0.40 4.30
CA GLN A 60 -7.06 -1.51 4.47
C GLN A 60 -6.34 -2.87 4.44
N GLU A 61 -5.40 -3.07 3.52
CA GLU A 61 -4.60 -4.30 3.43
C GLU A 61 -3.74 -4.52 4.68
N ALA A 62 -3.14 -3.46 5.22
CA ALA A 62 -2.35 -3.53 6.45
C ALA A 62 -3.22 -3.88 7.66
N GLU A 63 -4.40 -3.27 7.77
CA GLU A 63 -5.38 -3.56 8.83
C GLU A 63 -5.90 -5.00 8.76
N GLN A 64 -6.21 -5.50 7.55
CA GLN A 64 -6.63 -6.89 7.34
C GLN A 64 -5.52 -7.88 7.68
N SER A 65 -4.27 -7.58 7.30
CA SER A 65 -3.10 -8.40 7.62
C SER A 65 -2.83 -8.43 9.13
N ALA A 66 -2.93 -7.29 9.81
CA ALA A 66 -2.77 -7.21 11.26
C ALA A 66 -3.89 -7.95 12.01
N ALA A 67 -5.15 -7.80 11.56
CA ALA A 67 -6.29 -8.47 12.17
C ALA A 67 -6.19 -10.00 12.06
N SER A 68 -5.82 -10.51 10.87
CA SER A 68 -5.63 -11.94 10.66
C SER A 68 -4.44 -12.51 11.45
N ALA A 69 -3.33 -11.77 11.56
CA ALA A 69 -2.20 -12.15 12.41
C ALA A 69 -2.60 -12.21 13.90
N ALA A 70 -3.33 -11.21 14.40
CA ALA A 70 -3.81 -11.19 15.78
C ALA A 70 -4.77 -12.36 16.08
N ALA A 71 -5.69 -12.66 15.16
CA ALA A 71 -6.60 -13.79 15.28
C ALA A 71 -5.86 -15.14 15.35
N PHE A 72 -4.82 -15.32 14.52
CA PHE A 72 -4.00 -16.53 14.54
C PHE A 72 -3.24 -16.70 15.86
N SER A 73 -2.60 -15.63 16.35
CA SER A 73 -1.91 -15.64 17.64
C SER A 73 -2.86 -15.96 18.81
N GLN A 74 -4.08 -15.41 18.79
CA GLN A 74 -5.08 -15.67 19.82
C GLN A 74 -5.56 -17.14 19.82
N HIS A 75 -5.78 -17.72 18.64
CA HIS A 75 -6.17 -19.13 18.51
C HIS A 75 -5.06 -20.08 19.01
N GLN A 76 -3.80 -19.78 18.69
CA GLN A 76 -2.65 -20.59 19.12
C GLN A 76 -2.49 -20.57 20.66
N GLN A 77 -2.67 -19.42 21.30
CA GLN A 77 -2.60 -19.29 22.76
C GLN A 77 -3.72 -20.07 23.47
N GLN A 78 -4.96 -20.03 22.95
CA GLN A 78 -6.06 -20.80 23.51
C GLN A 78 -5.81 -22.32 23.45
N ARG A 79 -5.18 -22.80 22.37
CA ARG A 79 -4.80 -24.22 22.24
C ARG A 79 -3.73 -24.66 23.23
N GLN A 80 -2.81 -23.77 23.61
CA GLN A 80 -1.77 -24.08 24.60
C GLN A 80 -2.29 -24.02 26.05
N GLN A 81 -3.31 -23.19 26.32
CA GLN A 81 -3.94 -23.09 27.65
C GLN A 81 -4.91 -24.25 27.95
N MET A 82 -5.45 -24.91 26.92
CA MET A 82 -6.21 -26.16 27.04
C MET A 82 -5.25 -27.35 27.25
N HIS A 83 -4.54 -27.38 28.38
CA HIS A 83 -3.85 -28.58 28.84
C HIS A 83 -4.92 -29.65 29.16
N PRO A 84 -4.84 -30.89 28.66
CA PRO A 84 -5.81 -31.92 29.01
C PRO A 84 -5.72 -32.15 30.52
N GLU A 85 -6.81 -31.89 31.25
CA GLU A 85 -6.93 -32.29 32.65
C GLU A 85 -6.51 -33.77 32.75
N PRO A 86 -5.53 -34.14 33.60
CA PRO A 86 -5.25 -35.54 33.79
C PRO A 86 -6.52 -36.16 34.34
N LEU A 87 -7.15 -37.04 33.55
CA LEU A 87 -8.22 -37.92 33.96
C LEU A 87 -7.73 -38.59 35.25
N LYS A 88 -8.17 -38.06 36.39
CA LYS A 88 -7.93 -38.68 37.70
C LYS A 88 -8.51 -40.06 37.54
N LYS A 89 -7.63 -41.06 37.37
CA LYS A 89 -7.99 -42.47 37.46
C LYS A 89 -8.80 -42.55 38.74
N ARG A 90 -10.11 -42.77 38.60
CA ARG A 90 -10.94 -43.17 39.72
C ARG A 90 -10.32 -44.47 40.18
N ARG A 91 -9.45 -44.34 41.18
CA ARG A 91 -8.99 -45.42 42.04
C ARG A 91 -10.27 -45.87 42.73
N ASN A 92 -11.01 -46.72 42.03
CA ASN A 92 -12.09 -47.47 42.64
C ASN A 92 -11.36 -48.63 43.31
N ASP A 93 -11.09 -48.38 44.59
CA ASP A 93 -10.85 -49.42 45.57
C ASP A 93 -12.12 -50.28 45.61
N TYR A 94 -12.06 -51.52 45.10
CA TYR A 94 -12.82 -52.70 45.53
C TYR A 94 -12.14 -53.95 44.98
#